data_AF-A0A2S6Q533-F1
#
_entry.id   AF-A0A2S6Q533-F1
#
_cell.length_a   1.000
_cell.length_b   1.000
_cell.length_c   1.000
_cell.angle_alpha   90.00
_cell.angle_beta   90.00
_cell.angle_gamma   90.00
#
_symmetry.space_group_name_H-M   'P 1'
#
loop_
_entity.id
_entity.type
_entity.pdbx_description
1 polymer ?
#
loop_
_entity_poly.entity_id
_entity_poly.type
_entity_poly.pdbx_seq_one_letter_code
_entity_poly.pdbx_strand_id
1 'polypeptide(L)'
;ILQMLGKHFVSPDLAKYALFADDFDVNLAQSYLPKIKGMPNSVVADIMTLTLLDEDLKVNFPVFLQAAAQDKLISSENLSTVENTYNVKAKYYESGHAVMLDKSWQESADDIINFIETKIK
;
A
#
# COMPACT_ATOMS: atom_id res chain seq x y z
N ILE A 1 -2.04 12.48 -3.43
CA ILE A 1 -2.02 13.85 -2.84
C ILE A 1 -1.22 13.89 -1.53
N LEU A 2 -1.56 13.11 -0.48
CA LEU A 2 -0.78 13.03 0.78
C LEU A 2 0.71 12.69 0.57
N GLN A 3 0.99 11.65 -0.22
CA GLN A 3 2.36 11.24 -0.57
C GLN A 3 3.09 12.23 -1.49
N MET A 4 2.34 13.03 -2.27
CA MET A 4 2.88 14.00 -3.23
C MET A 4 3.28 15.34 -2.58
N LEU A 5 2.65 15.73 -1.46
CA LEU A 5 2.85 17.04 -0.83
C LEU A 5 3.76 17.00 0.41
N GLY A 6 4.10 15.81 0.91
CA GLY A 6 4.99 15.63 2.06
C GLY A 6 4.42 16.11 3.39
N LYS A 7 5.23 15.98 4.45
CA LYS A 7 4.88 16.27 5.86
C LYS A 7 4.39 17.69 6.15
N HIS A 8 4.54 18.62 5.21
CA HIS A 8 4.18 20.03 5.39
C HIS A 8 2.69 20.30 5.12
N PHE A 9 1.96 19.36 4.53
CA PHE A 9 0.58 19.57 4.06
C PHE A 9 -0.44 18.59 4.66
N VAL A 10 -0.06 17.83 5.68
CA VAL A 10 -0.92 16.79 6.27
C VAL A 10 -0.89 16.93 7.78
N SER A 11 -2.04 17.24 8.40
CA SER A 11 -2.14 17.19 9.85
C SER A 11 -1.93 15.75 10.35
N PRO A 12 -1.41 15.55 11.57
CA PRO A 12 -1.28 14.23 12.16
C PRO A 12 -2.54 13.36 12.07
N ASP A 13 -3.71 13.97 12.26
CA ASP A 13 -4.99 13.29 12.19
C ASP A 13 -5.32 12.84 10.76
N LEU A 14 -4.98 13.64 9.75
CA LEU A 14 -5.18 13.28 8.35
C LEU A 14 -4.22 12.16 7.92
N ALA A 15 -2.98 12.18 8.42
CA ALA A 15 -2.02 11.11 8.19
C ALA A 15 -2.43 9.81 8.90
N LYS A 16 -2.91 9.89 10.14
CA LYS A 16 -3.50 8.74 10.85
C LYS A 16 -4.65 8.17 10.02
N TYR A 17 -5.61 9.02 9.69
CA TYR A 17 -6.80 8.65 8.95
C TYR A 17 -6.46 7.97 7.62
N ALA A 18 -5.51 8.51 6.87
CA ALA A 18 -5.15 7.99 5.56
C ALA A 18 -4.36 6.66 5.61
N LEU A 19 -3.53 6.46 6.63
CA LEU A 19 -2.55 5.38 6.63
C LEU A 19 -2.96 4.15 7.44
N PHE A 20 -3.80 4.30 8.45
CA PHE A 20 -4.10 3.24 9.40
C PHE A 20 -5.60 2.93 9.48
N ALA A 21 -5.92 1.74 9.99
CA ALA A 21 -7.26 1.32 10.34
C ALA A 21 -7.91 2.29 11.35
N ASP A 22 -9.23 2.35 11.37
CA ASP A 22 -9.97 3.29 12.22
C ASP A 22 -9.72 3.05 13.72
N ASP A 23 -9.50 1.79 14.10
CA ASP A 23 -9.21 1.36 15.48
C ASP A 23 -7.71 1.42 15.86
N PHE A 24 -6.83 1.93 14.98
CA PHE A 24 -5.41 2.02 15.26
C PHE A 24 -5.09 3.07 16.35
N ASP A 25 -4.07 2.76 17.18
CA ASP A 25 -3.62 3.64 18.27
C ASP A 25 -3.10 4.98 17.70
N VAL A 26 -3.78 6.06 18.08
CA VAL A 26 -3.43 7.42 17.66
C VAL A 26 -2.03 7.85 18.13
N ASN A 27 -1.61 7.45 19.34
CA ASN A 27 -0.32 7.82 19.87
C ASN A 27 0.80 7.12 19.12
N LEU A 28 0.58 5.84 18.77
CA LEU A 28 1.51 5.08 17.95
C LEU A 28 1.60 5.65 16.53
N ALA A 29 0.46 5.98 15.91
CA ALA A 29 0.42 6.64 14.60
C ALA A 29 1.21 7.96 14.61
N GLN A 30 0.99 8.80 15.63
CA GLN A 30 1.73 10.06 15.81
C GLN A 30 3.24 9.83 15.93
N SER A 31 3.67 8.75 16.59
CA SER A 31 5.10 8.40 16.72
C SER A 31 5.77 8.03 15.38
N TYR A 32 4.98 7.61 14.38
CA TYR A 32 5.48 7.27 13.05
C TYR A 32 5.58 8.48 12.13
N LEU A 33 4.76 9.51 12.31
CA LEU A 33 4.71 10.67 11.40
C LEU A 33 6.06 11.34 11.14
N PRO A 34 6.95 11.57 12.14
CA PRO A 34 8.26 12.17 11.89
C PRO A 34 9.17 11.30 11.01
N LYS A 35 8.88 10.00 10.90
CA LYS A 35 9.65 9.02 10.12
C LYS A 35 9.17 8.93 8.67
N ILE A 36 7.99 9.47 8.37
CA ILE A 36 7.44 9.50 7.01
C ILE A 36 8.14 10.61 6.22
N LYS A 37 8.97 10.22 5.26
CA LYS A 37 9.56 11.15 4.30
C LYS A 37 8.58 11.38 3.14
N GLY A 38 8.47 12.63 2.70
CA GLY A 38 7.77 12.92 1.46
C GLY A 38 8.49 12.28 0.28
N MET A 39 7.74 11.91 -0.76
CA MET A 39 8.34 11.47 -2.01
C MET A 39 9.18 12.60 -2.63
N PRO A 40 10.33 12.30 -3.26
CA PRO A 40 11.05 13.29 -4.04
C PRO A 40 10.19 13.85 -5.18
N ASN A 41 10.32 15.15 -5.48
CA ASN A 41 9.57 15.79 -6.57
C ASN A 41 9.78 15.12 -7.93
N SER A 42 10.97 14.55 -8.17
CA SER A 42 11.26 13.80 -9.40
C SER A 42 10.34 12.57 -9.55
N VAL A 43 10.17 11.81 -8.47
CA VAL A 43 9.29 10.62 -8.46
C VAL A 43 7.83 11.02 -8.71
N VAL A 44 7.40 12.14 -8.13
CA VAL A 44 6.05 12.68 -8.37
C VAL A 44 5.87 13.06 -9.85
N ALA A 45 6.85 13.72 -10.45
CA ALA A 45 6.81 14.09 -11.86
C ALA A 45 6.78 12.83 -12.76
N ASP A 46 7.61 11.83 -12.46
CA ASP A 46 7.66 10.58 -13.21
C ASP A 46 6.29 9.88 -13.21
N ILE A 47 5.63 9.76 -12.05
CA ILE A 47 4.29 9.16 -11.92
C ILE A 47 3.26 9.93 -12.75
N MET A 48 3.30 11.27 -12.72
CA MET A 48 2.35 12.10 -13.47
C MET A 48 2.53 12.00 -14.99
N THR A 49 3.73 11.63 -15.44
CA THR A 49 4.06 11.43 -16.86
C THR A 49 4.13 9.96 -17.26
N LEU A 50 3.84 9.04 -16.34
CA LEU A 50 3.98 7.62 -16.57
C LEU A 50 2.99 7.17 -17.64
N THR A 51 3.52 6.66 -18.74
CA THR A 51 2.74 6.00 -19.78
C THR A 51 2.97 4.51 -19.63
N LEU A 52 1.97 3.77 -19.14
CA LEU A 52 2.03 2.31 -19.06
C LEU A 52 1.73 1.75 -20.45
N LEU A 53 2.62 0.88 -20.94
CA LEU A 53 2.40 0.13 -22.19
C LEU A 53 1.80 -1.24 -21.85
N ASP A 54 1.08 -1.85 -22.80
CA ASP A 54 0.48 -3.19 -22.62
C ASP A 54 1.52 -4.27 -22.27
N GLU A 55 2.77 -4.08 -22.69
CA GLU A 55 3.89 -4.97 -22.37
C GLU A 55 4.27 -4.91 -20.88
N ASP A 56 4.16 -3.74 -20.25
CA ASP A 56 4.42 -3.54 -18.81
C ASP A 56 3.36 -4.22 -17.94
N LEU A 57 2.20 -4.53 -18.53
CA LEU A 57 1.09 -5.21 -17.85
C LEU A 57 1.19 -6.74 -17.91
N LYS A 58 2.11 -7.30 -18.70
CA LYS A 58 2.31 -8.75 -18.80
C LYS A 58 3.21 -9.24 -17.67
N VAL A 59 2.63 -10.01 -16.74
CA VAL A 59 3.40 -10.62 -15.65
C VAL A 59 3.57 -12.11 -15.90
N ASN A 60 4.82 -12.54 -16.09
CA ASN A 60 5.22 -13.94 -16.33
C ASN A 60 5.95 -14.58 -15.14
N PHE A 61 5.85 -13.97 -13.96
CA PHE A 61 6.43 -14.45 -12.71
C PHE A 61 5.35 -14.57 -11.63
N PRO A 62 5.56 -15.36 -10.57
CA PRO A 62 4.61 -15.45 -9.47
C PRO A 62 4.38 -14.09 -8.81
N VAL A 63 3.12 -13.70 -8.65
CA VAL A 63 2.72 -12.45 -7.97
C VAL A 63 1.93 -12.78 -6.72
N PHE A 64 2.26 -12.07 -5.64
CA PHE A 64 1.45 -12.02 -4.44
C PHE A 64 0.94 -10.59 -4.25
N LEU A 65 -0.38 -10.42 -4.30
CA LEU A 65 -1.03 -9.14 -4.12
C LEU A 65 -1.59 -9.05 -2.69
N GLN A 66 -1.13 -8.06 -1.93
CA GLN A 66 -1.61 -7.76 -0.59
C GLN A 66 -2.47 -6.50 -0.62
N ALA A 67 -3.61 -6.53 0.05
CA ALA A 67 -4.57 -5.44 0.09
C ALA A 67 -5.02 -5.16 1.52
N ALA A 68 -5.27 -3.89 1.84
CA ALA A 68 -5.85 -3.50 3.12
C ALA A 68 -7.36 -3.33 2.98
N ALA A 69 -8.14 -4.00 3.82
CA ALA A 69 -9.60 -3.94 3.79
C ALA A 69 -10.15 -2.55 4.14
N GLN A 70 -9.38 -1.76 4.91
CA GLN A 70 -9.75 -0.40 5.34
C GLN A 70 -8.87 0.66 4.65
N ASP A 71 -8.33 0.36 3.47
CA ASP A 71 -7.51 1.32 2.70
C ASP A 71 -8.38 2.52 2.26
N LYS A 72 -7.93 3.73 2.60
CA LYS A 72 -8.60 5.00 2.24
C LYS A 72 -7.91 5.72 1.10
N LEU A 73 -6.79 5.19 0.62
CA LEU A 73 -5.99 5.70 -0.49
C LEU A 73 -6.21 4.89 -1.77
N ILE A 74 -6.44 3.59 -1.66
CA ILE A 74 -6.70 2.67 -2.78
C ILE A 74 -8.11 2.09 -2.64
N SER A 75 -8.98 2.37 -3.61
CA SER A 75 -10.34 1.83 -3.61
C SER A 75 -10.37 0.34 -3.99
N SER A 76 -11.46 -0.33 -3.61
CA SER A 76 -11.76 -1.70 -4.05
C SER A 76 -11.88 -1.84 -5.57
N GLU A 77 -12.32 -0.79 -6.27
CA GLU A 77 -12.38 -0.73 -7.73
C GLU A 77 -10.98 -0.73 -8.36
N ASN A 78 -10.06 0.07 -7.82
CA ASN A 78 -8.65 0.07 -8.25
C ASN A 78 -8.02 -1.31 -8.05
N LEU A 79 -8.27 -1.92 -6.88
CA LEU A 79 -7.80 -3.28 -6.60
C LEU A 79 -8.39 -4.32 -7.54
N SER A 80 -9.70 -4.25 -7.81
CA SER A 80 -10.36 -5.15 -8.77
C SER A 80 -9.76 -5.03 -10.16
N THR A 81 -9.38 -3.81 -10.56
CA THR A 81 -8.71 -3.56 -11.84
C THR A 81 -7.35 -4.26 -11.89
N VAL A 82 -6.54 -4.18 -10.83
CA VAL A 82 -5.26 -4.87 -10.71
C VAL A 82 -5.44 -6.40 -10.73
N GLU A 83 -6.37 -6.93 -9.93
CA GLU A 83 -6.68 -8.36 -9.90
C GLU A 83 -7.06 -8.89 -11.29
N ASN A 84 -7.90 -8.17 -12.03
CA ASN A 84 -8.31 -8.54 -13.38
C ASN A 84 -7.19 -8.40 -14.40
N THR A 85 -6.43 -7.30 -14.35
CA THR A 85 -5.34 -7.00 -15.29
C THR A 85 -4.25 -8.06 -15.22
N TYR A 86 -3.89 -8.48 -14.01
CA TYR A 86 -2.81 -9.43 -13.79
C TYR A 86 -3.30 -10.87 -13.55
N ASN A 87 -4.61 -11.11 -13.56
CA ASN A 87 -5.24 -12.39 -13.20
C ASN A 87 -4.73 -12.95 -11.87
N VAL A 88 -4.68 -12.08 -10.86
CA VAL A 88 -4.24 -12.39 -9.49
C VAL A 88 -5.38 -12.17 -8.51
N LYS A 89 -5.33 -12.84 -7.36
CA LYS A 89 -6.23 -12.56 -6.25
C LYS A 89 -5.48 -11.91 -5.11
N ALA A 90 -6.03 -10.80 -4.61
CA ALA A 90 -5.52 -10.11 -3.46
C ALA A 90 -5.84 -10.91 -2.18
N LYS A 91 -4.88 -10.97 -1.27
CA LYS A 91 -5.16 -11.31 0.12
C LYS A 91 -5.44 -10.02 0.88
N TYR A 92 -6.63 -9.96 1.47
CA TYR A 92 -7.10 -8.81 2.23
C TYR A 92 -6.76 -8.97 3.71
N TYR A 93 -6.23 -7.90 4.30
CA TYR A 93 -5.93 -7.83 5.73
C TYR A 93 -6.81 -6.78 6.38
N GLU A 94 -7.27 -7.04 7.61
CA GLU A 94 -7.97 -6.07 8.44
C GLU A 94 -6.99 -4.98 8.90
N SER A 95 -6.70 -4.03 8.02
CA SER A 95 -5.71 -2.97 8.22
C SER A 95 -6.00 -1.78 7.31
N GLY A 96 -5.41 -0.63 7.63
CA GLY A 96 -5.31 0.52 6.74
C GLY A 96 -4.17 0.38 5.72
N HIS A 97 -3.95 1.43 4.94
CA HIS A 97 -2.99 1.45 3.84
C HIS A 97 -1.58 0.95 4.21
N ALA A 98 -1.09 1.30 5.40
CA ALA A 98 0.23 0.92 5.89
C ALA A 98 0.19 -0.44 6.62
N VAL A 99 -0.23 -1.52 5.94
CA VAL A 99 -0.41 -2.88 6.50
C VAL A 99 0.78 -3.32 7.38
N MET A 100 2.01 -3.08 6.94
CA MET A 100 3.24 -3.47 7.66
C MET A 100 3.53 -2.66 8.93
N LEU A 101 2.76 -1.60 9.18
CA LEU A 101 2.80 -0.78 10.40
C LEU A 101 1.49 -0.87 11.19
N ASP A 102 0.50 -1.61 10.69
CA ASP A 102 -0.84 -1.77 11.25
C ASP A 102 -0.97 -3.14 11.94
N LYS A 103 -2.15 -3.46 12.49
CA LYS A 103 -2.40 -4.64 13.32
C LYS A 103 -2.16 -5.98 12.62
N SER A 104 -2.31 -6.05 11.30
CA SER A 104 -2.08 -7.29 10.53
C SER A 104 -0.64 -7.45 10.03
N TRP A 105 0.32 -6.66 10.52
CA TRP A 105 1.71 -6.73 10.04
C TRP A 105 2.33 -8.13 10.13
N GLN A 106 2.03 -8.88 11.20
CA GLN A 106 2.57 -10.24 11.40
C GLN A 106 1.99 -11.22 10.39
N GLU A 107 0.67 -11.26 10.27
CA GLU A 107 -0.03 -12.11 9.31
C GLU A 107 0.45 -11.81 7.88
N SER A 108 0.54 -10.53 7.53
CA SER A 108 1.04 -10.08 6.24
C SER A 108 2.49 -10.52 5.98
N ALA A 109 3.36 -10.49 6.99
CA ALA A 109 4.74 -10.96 6.88
C ALA A 109 4.83 -12.48 6.72
N ASP A 110 4.06 -13.23 7.51
CA ASP A 110 4.03 -14.70 7.46
C ASP A 110 3.55 -15.20 6.10
N ASP A 111 2.53 -14.55 5.52
CA ASP A 111 2.05 -14.88 4.17
C ASP A 111 3.09 -14.60 3.07
N ILE A 112 3.89 -13.53 3.20
CA ILE A 112 5.00 -13.26 2.28
C ILE A 112 6.01 -14.40 2.33
N ILE A 113 6.39 -14.83 3.54
CA ILE A 113 7.34 -15.94 3.73
C ILE A 113 6.78 -17.21 3.09
N ASN A 114 5.52 -17.55 3.40
CA ASN A 114 4.84 -18.72 2.83
C ASN A 114 4.76 -18.66 1.30
N PHE A 115 4.47 -17.49 0.73
CA PHE A 115 4.45 -17.31 -0.72
C PHE A 115 5.82 -17.59 -1.34
N ILE A 116 6.89 -17.03 -0.76
CA ILE A 116 8.26 -17.24 -1.24
C ILE A 116 8.63 -18.73 -1.18
N GLU A 117 8.36 -19.39 -0.05
CA GLU A 117 8.71 -20.80 0.16
C GLU A 117 7.96 -21.77 -0.76
N THR A 118 6.75 -21.39 -1.21
CA THR A 118 5.89 -22.25 -2.05
C THR A 118 6.00 -21.97 -3.54
N LYS A 119 6.44 -20.77 -3.95
CA LYS A 119 6.44 -20.33 -5.36
C LYS A 119 7.81 -20.07 -5.96
N ILE A 120 8.86 -19.92 -5.15
CA ILE A 120 10.21 -19.54 -5.61
C ILE A 120 11.25 -20.66 -5.40
N LYS A 121 10.82 -21.87 -5.01
CA LYS A 121 11.65 -23.09 -5.05
C LYS A 121 11.64 -23.73 -6.44
#